data_AF-A0A6G3XHE4-F1
#
_entry.id   AF-A0A6G3XHE4-F1
#
_cell.length_a   1.000
_cell.length_b   1.000
_cell.length_c   1.000
_cell.angle_alpha   90.00
_cell.angle_beta   90.00
_cell.angle_gamma   90.00
#
_symmetry.space_group_name_H-M   'P 1'
#
loop_
_entity.id
_entity.type
_entity.pdbx_description
1 polymer ?
#
loop_
_entity_poly.entity_id
_entity_poly.type
_entity_poly.pdbx_seq_one_letter_code
_entity_poly.pdbx_strand_id
1 'polypeptide(L)' 'MSVVLGYDESPGAARALRIAIEVAAAYGEELVLVYGAAAPGLRDGAEYRSHYEA' A
#
# COMPACT_ATOMS: atom_id res chain seq x y z
N MET A 1 19.34 2.17 1.41
CA MET A 1 18.35 1.53 0.51
C MET A 1 17.03 1.43 1.28
N SER A 2 15.89 1.92 0.79
CA SER A 2 14.67 1.97 1.62
C SER A 2 13.93 0.63 1.72
N VAL A 3 13.25 0.42 2.85
CA VAL A 3 12.21 -0.60 3.03
C VAL A 3 10.88 0.03 2.68
N VAL A 4 10.18 -0.49 1.67
CA VAL A 4 8.89 0.07 1.20
C VAL A 4 7.75 -0.86 1.63
N LEU A 5 6.73 -0.30 2.28
CA LEU A 5 5.54 -1.02 2.73
C LEU A 5 4.27 -0.38 2.17
N GLY A 6 3.51 -1.15 1.39
CA GLY A 6 2.12 -0.81 1.09
C GLY A 6 1.24 -0.98 2.34
N TYR A 7 0.46 0.04 2.66
CA TYR A 7 -0.42 0.05 3.83
C TYR A 7 -1.84 0.42 3.42
N ASP A 8 -2.79 -0.48 3.70
CA ASP A 8 -4.21 -0.35 3.35
C ASP A 8 -5.14 -0.44 4.57
N GLU A 9 -4.60 -0.22 5.77
CA GLU A 9 -5.31 -0.32 7.07
C GLU A 9 -5.89 -1.71 7.40
N SER A 10 -5.68 -2.71 6.54
CA SER A 10 -6.13 -4.07 6.82
C SER A 10 -5.36 -4.68 8.00
N PRO A 11 -5.94 -5.69 8.69
CA PRO A 11 -5.21 -6.45 9.69
C PRO A 11 -3.93 -7.10 9.15
N GLY A 12 -3.87 -7.40 7.84
CA GLY A 12 -2.68 -7.91 7.16
C GLY A 12 -1.57 -6.85 7.10
N ALA A 13 -1.91 -5.65 6.64
CA ALA A 13 -0.97 -4.53 6.57
C ALA A 13 -0.45 -4.12 7.96
N ALA A 14 -1.29 -4.17 9.00
CA ALA A 14 -0.85 -3.93 10.37
C ALA A 14 0.19 -4.97 10.86
N ARG A 15 0.06 -6.24 10.45
CA ARG A 15 1.08 -7.27 10.74
C ARG A 15 2.36 -7.01 9.94
N ALA A 16 2.25 -6.69 8.66
CA ALA A 16 3.38 -6.37 7.81
C ALA A 16 4.17 -5.15 8.32
N LEU A 17 3.48 -4.12 8.82
CA LEU A 17 4.10 -2.94 9.43
C LEU A 17 5.04 -3.28 10.58
N ARG A 18 4.64 -4.20 11.47
CA ARG A 18 5.49 -4.61 12.59
C ARG A 18 6.80 -5.22 12.10
N ILE A 19 6.74 -6.09 11.11
CA ILE A 19 7.93 -6.72 10.52
C ILE A 19 8.78 -5.68 9.78
N ALA A 20 8.17 -4.78 9.02
CA ALA A 20 8.90 -3.75 8.27
C ALA A 20 9.69 -2.81 9.20
N ILE A 21 9.15 -2.47 10.38
CA ILE A 21 9.86 -1.71 11.41
C ILE A 21 11.09 -2.46 11.91
N GLU A 22 10.95 -3.76 12.23
CA GLU A 22 12.06 -4.58 12.71
C GLU A 22 13.17 -4.69 11.66
N VAL A 23 12.81 -4.90 10.38
CA VAL A 23 13.77 -4.97 9.27
C VAL A 23 14.47 -3.64 9.05
N ALA A 24 13.74 -2.53 8.98
CA ALA A 24 14.32 -1.20 8.79
C ALA A 24 15.31 -0.86 9.92
N ALA A 25 14.95 -1.16 11.18
CA ALA A 25 15.82 -0.97 12.33
C ALA A 25 17.07 -1.86 12.28
N ALA A 26 16.91 -3.13 11.90
CA ALA A 26 18.02 -4.09 11.84
C ALA A 26 19.09 -3.69 10.81
N TYR A 27 18.69 -3.08 9.70
CA TYR A 27 19.61 -2.64 8.65
C TYR A 27 19.97 -1.15 8.71
N GLY A 28 19.38 -0.38 9.63
CA GLY A 28 19.57 1.06 9.71
C GLY A 28 19.04 1.82 8.50
N GLU A 29 17.96 1.30 7.89
CA GLU A 29 17.41 1.79 6.64
C GLU A 29 16.09 2.56 6.85
N GLU A 30 15.79 3.47 5.93
CA GLU A 30 14.54 4.25 5.95
C GLU A 30 13.33 3.36 5.66
N LEU A 31 12.29 3.44 6.51
CA LEU A 31 10.99 2.82 6.28
C LEU A 31 10.04 3.81 5.59
N VAL A 32 9.64 3.49 4.36
CA VAL A 32 8.68 4.27 3.57
C VAL A 32 7.33 3.57 3.57
N LEU A 33 6.31 4.21 4.16
CA LEU A 33 4.91 3.77 4.05
C LEU A 33 4.25 4.36 2.80
N VAL A 34 3.61 3.50 2.01
CA VAL A 34 2.82 3.87 0.84
C VAL A 34 1.35 3.57 1.12
N TYR A 35 0.54 4.61 1.27
CA TYR A 35 -0.90 4.50 1.39
C TYR A 35 -1.57 4.87 0.05
N GLY A 36 -2.20 3.89 -0.59
CA GLY A 36 -2.98 4.13 -1.80
C GLY A 36 -4.37 4.63 -1.43
N ALA A 37 -4.59 5.95 -1.44
CA ALA A 37 -5.95 6.47 -1.45
C ALA A 37 -6.52 6.31 -2.86
N ALA A 38 -7.65 5.61 -2.99
CA ALA A 38 -8.38 5.57 -4.27
C ALA A 38 -8.65 6.99 -4.76
N ALA A 39 -8.56 7.23 -6.07
CA ALA A 39 -8.81 8.55 -6.64
C ALA A 39 -10.20 9.07 -6.19
N PRO A 40 -10.32 10.33 -5.75
CA PRO A 40 -11.62 10.91 -5.45
C PRO A 40 -12.47 10.90 -6.72
N GLY A 41 -13.48 10.01 -6.79
CA GLY A 41 -14.38 9.92 -7.95
C GLY A 41 -14.85 8.52 -8.36
N LEU A 42 -14.35 7.43 -7.77
CA LEU A 42 -14.72 6.06 -8.14
C LEU A 42 -16.09 5.61 -7.60
N ARG A 43 -17.12 6.47 -7.62
CA ARG A 43 -18.49 6.02 -7.31
C ARG A 43 -19.11 5.14 -8.41
N ASP A 44 -18.55 5.14 -9.62
CA ASP A 44 -19.23 4.54 -10.80
C ASP A 44 -18.46 3.43 -11.54
N GLY A 45 -17.33 2.95 -11.00
CA GLY A 45 -16.60 1.79 -11.55
C GLY A 45 -16.26 1.91 -13.05
N ALA A 46 -16.17 3.13 -13.58
CA ALA A 46 -16.04 3.39 -15.02
C ALA A 46 -14.74 2.80 -15.60
N GLU A 47 -13.68 2.82 -14.80
CA GLU A 47 -12.36 2.27 -15.17
C GLU A 47 -12.36 0.72 -15.22
N TYR A 48 -13.20 0.06 -14.43
CA TYR A 48 -13.39 -1.41 -14.51
C TYR A 48 -14.18 -1.80 -15.78
N ARG A 49 -15.16 -0.98 -16.19
CA ARG A 49 -16.00 -1.27 -17.38
C ARG A 49 -15.27 -1.07 -18.70
N SER A 50 -14.29 -0.16 -18.79
CA SER A 50 -13.54 0.07 -20.03
C SER A 50 -12.72 -1.13 -20.51
N HIS A 51 -12.42 -2.10 -19.64
CA HIS A 51 -11.73 -3.34 -20.03
C HIS A 51 -12.67 -4.44 -20.56
N TYR A 52 -13.98 -4.32 -20.33
CA TYR A 52 -14.98 -5.28 -20.80
C TYR A 52 -15.65 -4.87 -22.12
N GLU A 53 -15.57 -3.59 -22.49
CA GLU A 53 -16.19 -3.03 -23.70
C GLU A 53 -15.22 -2.94 -24.90
N ALA A 54 -14.00 -3.47 -24.78
CA ALA A 54 -12.97 -3.51 -25.83
C ALA A 54 -12.97 -4.81 -26.64
#